data_AF-A0A9X5EFQ3-F1
#
_entry.id   AF-A0A9X5EFQ3-F1
#
_cell.length_a   1.000
_cell.length_b   1.000
_cell.length_c   1.000
_cell.angle_alpha   90.00
_cell.angle_beta   90.00
_cell.angle_gamma   90.00
#
_symmetry.space_group_name_H-M   'P 1'
#
loop_
_entity.id
_entity.type
_entity.pdbx_description
1 polymer ?
#
loop_
_entity_poly.entity_id
_entity_poly.type
_entity_poly.pdbx_seq_one_letter_code
_entity_poly.pdbx_strand_id
1 'polypeptide(L)'
;MKTPEEFAEAMKGRVSARKSKPANVWWPDVGSLDQASSASDMGFVVALLVAGVNAIAATLSLVLHTAIIGVDASAYVDATLFALAGWGIRRRSRVAALAGLLLFLFEKVYQLITQPKSVMGLALALVLLMGFVNAVRGNFAYHRFVPEGFVPEEKPIMVLGVNLRRPFAIWVTAFLCLAVLYKVVMGWVGANLYFFAFRAAALILVAMTFHAIFQKPAWGRVLAAVFSLCVAAFLVIVAATSRPPTIGAEVLVWAMLVGPAALYAYAMCLGKPIRKYFEESPTESPA
;
A
#
# COMPACT_ATOMS: atom_id res chain seq x y z
N MET A 1 39.44 -11.89 -0.25
CA MET A 1 38.29 -10.98 -0.14
C MET A 1 38.65 -9.69 -0.85
N LYS A 2 37.82 -9.21 -1.78
CA LYS A 2 38.03 -7.88 -2.37
C LYS A 2 37.76 -6.82 -1.32
N THR A 3 38.51 -5.72 -1.35
CA THR A 3 38.26 -4.60 -0.43
C THR A 3 36.87 -4.00 -0.72
N PRO A 4 36.21 -3.37 0.27
CA PRO A 4 34.93 -2.67 0.04
C PRO A 4 35.02 -1.65 -1.10
N GLU A 5 36.20 -1.04 -1.28
CA GLU A 5 36.50 -0.09 -2.36
C GLU A 5 36.53 -0.76 -3.73
N GLU A 6 37.23 -1.89 -3.87
CA GLU A 6 37.24 -2.66 -5.13
C GLU A 6 35.83 -3.17 -5.50
N PHE A 7 35.00 -3.52 -4.51
CA PHE A 7 33.62 -3.90 -4.75
C PHE A 7 32.78 -2.71 -5.22
N ALA A 8 32.93 -1.55 -4.58
CA ALA A 8 32.24 -0.32 -4.97
C ALA A 8 32.64 0.12 -6.38
N GLU A 9 33.92 0.05 -6.72
CA GLU A 9 34.43 0.43 -8.04
C GLU A 9 33.98 -0.56 -9.14
N ALA A 10 34.02 -1.87 -8.85
CA ALA A 10 33.50 -2.89 -9.77
C ALA A 10 31.98 -2.75 -10.00
N MET A 11 31.22 -2.35 -8.98
CA MET A 11 29.79 -2.05 -9.12
C MET A 11 29.57 -0.77 -9.93
N LYS A 12 30.38 0.27 -9.71
CA LYS A 12 30.32 1.54 -10.45
C LYS A 12 30.49 1.34 -11.96
N GLY A 13 31.42 0.45 -12.36
CA GLY A 13 31.64 0.09 -13.76
C GLY A 13 30.50 -0.73 -14.39
N ARG A 14 29.82 -1.58 -13.60
CA ARG A 14 28.66 -2.36 -14.09
C ARG A 14 27.40 -1.51 -14.24
N VAL A 15 27.24 -0.50 -13.39
CA VAL A 15 26.09 0.42 -13.43
C VAL A 15 26.19 1.37 -14.63
N SER A 16 27.39 1.84 -15.01
CA SER A 16 27.57 2.79 -16.13
C SER A 16 27.50 2.16 -17.52
N ALA A 17 27.77 0.86 -17.67
CA ALA A 17 27.98 0.23 -18.97
C ALA A 17 26.69 -0.22 -19.71
N ARG A 18 25.53 -0.33 -19.04
CA ARG A 18 24.27 -0.65 -19.74
C ARG A 18 23.59 0.62 -20.22
N LYS A 19 23.88 1.03 -21.46
CA LYS A 19 22.97 1.91 -22.23
C LYS A 19 21.59 1.24 -22.26
N SER A 20 20.65 1.76 -21.49
CA SER A 20 19.28 1.27 -21.51
C SER A 20 18.68 1.52 -22.89
N LYS A 21 18.20 0.47 -23.56
CA LYS A 21 17.31 0.63 -24.72
C LYS A 21 16.18 1.60 -24.34
N PRO A 22 15.66 2.42 -25.27
CA PRO A 22 14.52 3.28 -24.99
C PRO A 22 13.40 2.39 -24.43
N ALA A 23 13.10 2.59 -23.14
CA ALA A 23 12.18 1.73 -22.43
C ALA A 23 10.76 1.99 -22.97
N ASN A 24 10.02 0.92 -23.24
CA ASN A 24 8.58 1.04 -23.48
C ASN A 24 7.96 1.72 -22.24
N VAL A 25 7.40 2.91 -22.42
CA VAL A 25 6.86 3.74 -21.32
C VAL A 25 5.84 2.96 -20.48
N TRP A 26 5.04 2.12 -21.14
CA TRP A 26 3.97 1.33 -20.51
C TRP A 26 4.46 0.05 -19.82
N TRP A 27 5.63 -0.46 -20.21
CA TRP A 27 6.17 -1.70 -19.69
C TRP A 27 7.70 -1.62 -19.59
N PRO A 28 8.21 -0.80 -18.65
CA PRO A 28 9.64 -0.64 -18.48
C PRO A 28 10.27 -2.00 -18.15
N ASP A 29 11.43 -2.26 -18.75
CA ASP A 29 12.28 -3.37 -18.31
C ASP A 29 12.73 -3.10 -16.86
N VAL A 30 12.83 -4.14 -16.05
CA VAL A 30 13.24 -4.06 -14.63
C VAL A 30 14.57 -4.78 -14.43
N GLY A 31 15.47 -4.66 -15.42
CA GLY A 31 16.76 -5.36 -15.44
C GLY A 31 17.87 -4.66 -14.66
N SER A 32 17.63 -3.46 -14.14
CA SER A 32 18.59 -2.69 -13.32
C SER A 32 17.92 -2.02 -12.12
N LEU A 33 18.72 -1.62 -11.14
CA LEU A 33 18.23 -0.93 -9.93
C LEU A 33 17.50 0.38 -10.28
N ASP A 34 18.09 1.18 -11.18
CA ASP A 34 17.52 2.46 -11.63
C ASP A 34 16.18 2.25 -12.36
N GLN A 35 16.09 1.20 -13.18
CA GLN A 35 14.87 0.83 -13.88
C GLN A 35 13.79 0.32 -12.93
N ALA A 36 14.15 -0.52 -11.96
CA ALA A 36 13.24 -1.01 -10.93
C ALA A 36 12.68 0.14 -10.06
N SER A 37 13.54 1.10 -9.72
CA SER A 37 13.16 2.34 -9.03
C SER A 37 12.15 3.15 -9.85
N SER A 38 12.45 3.41 -11.12
CA SER A 38 11.56 4.16 -12.02
C SER A 38 10.20 3.47 -12.21
N ALA A 39 10.18 2.15 -12.40
CA ALA A 39 8.95 1.37 -12.51
C ALA A 39 8.09 1.45 -11.23
N SER A 40 8.73 1.47 -10.06
CA SER A 40 8.04 1.70 -8.79
C SER A 40 7.50 3.12 -8.64
N ASP A 41 8.22 4.13 -9.13
CA ASP A 41 7.81 5.53 -9.06
C ASP A 41 6.54 5.81 -9.88
N MET A 42 6.30 5.06 -10.96
CA MET A 42 5.05 5.15 -11.71
C MET A 42 3.82 4.85 -10.84
N GLY A 43 3.85 3.77 -10.06
CA GLY A 43 2.71 3.45 -9.18
C GLY A 43 2.57 4.41 -8.00
N PHE A 44 3.66 5.06 -7.56
CA PHE A 44 3.56 6.17 -6.60
C PHE A 44 2.77 7.33 -7.19
N VAL A 45 3.13 7.80 -8.40
CA VAL A 45 2.42 8.89 -9.07
C VAL A 45 0.96 8.52 -9.32
N VAL A 46 0.70 7.29 -9.77
CA VAL A 46 -0.67 6.78 -9.98
C VAL A 46 -1.47 6.77 -8.68
N ALA A 47 -0.89 6.30 -7.57
CA ALA A 47 -1.56 6.32 -6.27
C ALA A 47 -1.90 7.75 -5.82
N LEU A 48 -1.00 8.72 -6.03
CA LEU A 48 -1.28 10.13 -5.74
C LEU A 48 -2.38 10.72 -6.63
N LEU A 49 -2.39 10.37 -7.91
CA LEU A 49 -3.41 10.82 -8.84
C LEU A 49 -4.79 10.29 -8.43
N VAL A 50 -4.90 9.00 -8.11
CA VAL A 50 -6.15 8.39 -7.61
C VAL A 50 -6.58 9.06 -6.31
N ALA A 51 -5.66 9.28 -5.38
CA ALA A 51 -5.94 9.97 -4.12
C ALA A 51 -6.46 11.40 -4.36
N GLY A 52 -5.82 12.16 -5.25
CA GLY A 52 -6.21 13.52 -5.58
C GLY A 52 -7.59 13.59 -6.23
N VAL A 53 -7.87 12.73 -7.21
CA VAL A 53 -9.18 12.68 -7.87
C VAL A 53 -10.28 12.33 -6.88
N ASN A 54 -10.07 11.32 -6.02
CA ASN A 54 -11.06 10.95 -5.00
C ASN A 54 -11.29 12.07 -3.99
N ALA A 55 -10.24 12.77 -3.56
CA ALA A 55 -10.37 13.90 -2.65
C ALA A 55 -11.13 15.08 -3.29
N ILE A 56 -10.87 15.40 -4.56
CA ILE A 56 -11.58 16.45 -5.29
C ILE A 56 -13.06 16.07 -5.46
N ALA A 57 -13.35 14.83 -5.88
CA ALA A 57 -14.71 14.35 -6.05
C ALA A 57 -15.50 14.37 -4.73
N ALA A 58 -14.89 13.92 -3.63
CA ALA A 58 -15.49 14.01 -2.29
C ALA A 58 -15.76 15.46 -1.87
N THR A 59 -14.82 16.37 -2.13
CA THR A 59 -14.97 17.80 -1.82
C THR A 59 -16.13 18.41 -2.61
N LEU A 60 -16.22 18.13 -3.92
CA LEU A 60 -17.30 18.62 -4.77
C LEU A 60 -18.66 18.06 -4.33
N SER A 61 -18.74 16.79 -3.97
CA SER A 61 -19.97 16.18 -3.47
C SER A 61 -20.47 16.86 -2.19
N LEU A 62 -19.55 17.26 -1.30
CA LEU A 62 -19.89 18.00 -0.08
C LEU A 62 -20.39 19.43 -0.38
N VAL A 63 -19.68 20.16 -1.25
CA VAL A 63 -20.03 21.55 -1.59
C VAL A 63 -21.36 21.62 -2.32
N LEU A 64 -21.65 20.65 -3.19
CA LEU A 64 -22.87 20.62 -3.99
C LEU A 64 -24.02 19.85 -3.32
N HIS A 65 -23.81 19.33 -2.10
CA HIS A 65 -24.78 18.54 -1.34
C HIS A 65 -25.44 17.39 -2.14
N THR A 66 -24.75 16.88 -3.15
CA THR A 66 -25.25 15.85 -4.07
C THR A 66 -24.13 14.86 -4.38
N ALA A 67 -24.49 13.59 -4.56
CA ALA A 67 -23.52 12.57 -4.97
C ALA A 67 -23.18 12.78 -6.45
N ILE A 68 -21.95 13.19 -6.73
CA ILE A 68 -21.49 13.44 -8.11
C ILE A 68 -20.80 12.16 -8.57
N ILE A 69 -21.34 11.52 -9.61
CA ILE A 69 -20.79 10.28 -10.18
C ILE A 69 -20.81 9.14 -9.13
N GLY A 70 -21.82 9.12 -8.25
CA GLY A 70 -21.94 8.11 -7.20
C GLY A 70 -20.82 8.16 -6.15
N VAL A 71 -20.03 9.25 -6.11
CA VAL A 71 -19.01 9.50 -5.11
C VAL A 71 -19.62 10.35 -4.00
N ASP A 72 -19.53 9.86 -2.76
CA ASP A 72 -19.96 10.56 -1.55
C ASP A 72 -18.76 10.98 -0.70
N ALA A 73 -19.02 11.51 0.50
CA ALA A 73 -17.98 11.90 1.45
C ALA A 73 -17.10 10.72 1.92
N SER A 74 -17.49 9.46 1.66
CA SER A 74 -16.67 8.30 2.02
C SER A 74 -15.41 8.17 1.15
N ALA A 75 -15.37 8.79 -0.03
CA ALA A 75 -14.21 8.77 -0.91
C ALA A 75 -12.96 9.47 -0.34
N TYR A 76 -13.09 10.26 0.74
CA TYR A 76 -11.93 10.71 1.51
C TYR A 76 -11.16 9.56 2.16
N VAL A 77 -11.85 8.48 2.53
CA VAL A 77 -11.23 7.27 3.08
C VAL A 77 -10.38 6.62 2.00
N ASP A 78 -10.91 6.44 0.79
CA ASP A 78 -10.15 5.87 -0.32
C ASP A 78 -8.98 6.76 -0.71
N ALA A 79 -9.20 8.08 -0.78
CA ALA A 79 -8.14 9.05 -1.04
C ALA A 79 -6.98 8.91 -0.04
N THR A 80 -7.32 8.76 1.25
CA THR A 80 -6.35 8.56 2.32
C THR A 80 -5.61 7.22 2.17
N LEU A 81 -6.33 6.13 1.89
CA LEU A 81 -5.76 4.81 1.70
C LEU A 81 -4.77 4.79 0.52
N PHE A 82 -5.13 5.40 -0.62
CA PHE A 82 -4.23 5.52 -1.76
C PHE A 82 -3.04 6.44 -1.48
N ALA A 83 -3.21 7.53 -0.73
CA ALA A 83 -2.09 8.38 -0.32
C ALA A 83 -1.09 7.61 0.56
N LEU A 84 -1.58 6.80 1.51
CA LEU A 84 -0.74 5.93 2.36
C LEU A 84 -0.05 4.83 1.55
N ALA A 85 -0.77 4.20 0.61
CA ALA A 85 -0.19 3.22 -0.29
C ALA A 85 0.91 3.84 -1.15
N GLY A 86 0.66 5.03 -1.73
CA GLY A 86 1.65 5.81 -2.47
C GLY A 86 2.88 6.11 -1.62
N TRP A 87 2.69 6.61 -0.39
CA TRP A 87 3.77 6.83 0.56
C TRP A 87 4.60 5.57 0.80
N GLY A 88 3.95 4.43 0.99
CA GLY A 88 4.63 3.15 1.18
C GLY A 88 5.37 2.67 -0.08
N ILE A 89 4.79 2.86 -1.27
CA ILE A 89 5.45 2.57 -2.56
C ILE A 89 6.71 3.42 -2.70
N ARG A 90 6.65 4.71 -2.34
CA ARG A 90 7.79 5.63 -2.37
C ARG A 90 8.94 5.16 -1.48
N ARG A 91 8.63 4.54 -0.34
CA ARG A 91 9.60 3.87 0.56
C ARG A 91 10.00 2.47 0.10
N ARG A 92 9.74 2.13 -1.16
CA ARG A 92 10.05 0.83 -1.78
C ARG A 92 9.44 -0.36 -1.03
N SER A 93 8.30 -0.20 -0.35
CA SER A 93 7.66 -1.29 0.39
C SER A 93 6.91 -2.25 -0.54
N ARG A 94 7.27 -3.55 -0.50
CA ARG A 94 6.58 -4.63 -1.24
C ARG A 94 5.12 -4.75 -0.85
N VAL A 95 4.84 -4.69 0.45
CA VAL A 95 3.48 -4.80 0.99
C VAL A 95 2.63 -3.61 0.57
N ALA A 96 3.18 -2.39 0.60
CA ALA A 96 2.44 -1.20 0.18
C ALA A 96 2.08 -1.22 -1.30
N ALA A 97 2.97 -1.71 -2.17
CA ALA A 97 2.67 -1.86 -3.59
C ALA A 97 1.54 -2.87 -3.83
N LEU A 98 1.57 -4.02 -3.14
CA LEU A 98 0.48 -5.00 -3.20
C LEU A 98 -0.83 -4.44 -2.65
N ALA A 99 -0.78 -3.76 -1.50
CA ALA A 99 -1.96 -3.13 -0.90
C ALA A 99 -2.58 -2.09 -1.82
N GLY A 100 -1.77 -1.22 -2.45
CA GLY A 100 -2.26 -0.23 -3.42
C GLY A 100 -2.91 -0.87 -4.64
N LEU A 101 -2.32 -1.94 -5.19
CA LEU A 101 -2.91 -2.70 -6.31
C LEU A 101 -4.24 -3.35 -5.92
N LEU A 102 -4.30 -4.00 -4.75
CA LEU A 102 -5.52 -4.67 -4.27
C LEU A 102 -6.63 -3.66 -3.98
N LEU A 103 -6.32 -2.55 -3.29
CA LEU A 103 -7.26 -1.45 -3.05
C LEU A 103 -7.84 -0.93 -4.38
N PHE A 104 -7.00 -0.75 -5.39
CA PHE A 104 -7.45 -0.33 -6.72
C PHE A 104 -8.39 -1.34 -7.37
N LEU A 105 -8.06 -2.64 -7.31
CA LEU A 105 -8.91 -3.69 -7.86
C LEU A 105 -10.26 -3.77 -7.14
N PHE A 106 -10.29 -3.73 -5.81
CA PHE A 106 -11.53 -3.74 -5.04
C PHE A 106 -12.42 -2.55 -5.40
N GLU A 107 -11.85 -1.35 -5.48
CA GLU A 107 -12.58 -0.14 -5.86
C GLU A 107 -13.16 -0.25 -7.27
N LYS A 108 -12.40 -0.78 -8.23
CA LYS A 108 -12.90 -0.96 -9.60
C LYS A 108 -13.98 -2.04 -9.71
N VAL A 109 -13.86 -3.14 -8.97
CA VAL A 109 -14.91 -4.17 -8.91
C VAL A 109 -16.18 -3.60 -8.29
N TYR A 110 -16.06 -2.86 -7.20
CA TYR A 110 -17.19 -2.19 -6.56
C TYR A 110 -17.89 -1.21 -7.50
N GLN A 111 -17.14 -0.35 -8.19
CA GLN A 111 -17.67 0.59 -9.19
C GLN A 111 -18.37 -0.14 -10.35
N LEU A 112 -17.81 -1.27 -10.83
CA LEU A 112 -18.41 -2.05 -11.92
C LEU A 112 -19.75 -2.69 -11.56
N ILE A 113 -19.98 -2.96 -10.28
CA ILE A 113 -21.23 -3.57 -9.77
C ILE A 113 -22.27 -2.50 -9.42
N THR A 114 -21.84 -1.36 -8.87
CA THR A 114 -22.75 -0.36 -8.30
C THR A 114 -23.05 0.82 -9.21
N GLN A 115 -22.18 1.12 -10.19
CA GLN A 115 -22.28 2.33 -11.01
C GLN A 115 -22.46 2.00 -12.51
N PRO A 116 -23.15 2.87 -13.27
CA PRO A 116 -23.28 2.71 -14.70
C PRO A 116 -21.90 2.78 -15.39
N LYS A 117 -21.65 1.83 -16.30
CA LYS A 117 -20.35 1.62 -16.94
C LYS A 117 -20.04 2.75 -17.91
N SER A 118 -19.06 3.59 -17.56
CA SER A 118 -18.45 4.53 -18.50
C SER A 118 -17.26 3.86 -19.22
N VAL A 119 -17.32 3.78 -20.56
CA VAL A 119 -16.23 3.23 -21.39
C VAL A 119 -14.91 3.98 -21.15
N MET A 120 -14.98 5.31 -21.03
CA MET A 120 -13.82 6.15 -20.73
C MET A 120 -13.24 5.85 -19.35
N GLY A 121 -14.10 5.65 -18.35
CA GLY A 121 -13.69 5.28 -17.00
C GLY A 121 -12.96 3.93 -16.96
N LEU A 122 -13.42 2.96 -17.75
CA LEU A 122 -12.79 1.65 -17.88
C LEU A 122 -11.41 1.72 -18.56
N ALA A 123 -11.29 2.52 -19.63
CA ALA A 123 -10.01 2.73 -20.30
C ALA A 123 -8.98 3.37 -19.36
N LEU A 124 -9.36 4.41 -18.63
CA LEU A 124 -8.51 5.05 -17.62
C LEU A 124 -8.16 4.06 -16.50
N ALA A 125 -9.11 3.23 -16.07
CA ALA A 125 -8.87 2.22 -15.04
C ALA A 125 -7.78 1.22 -15.45
N LEU A 126 -7.77 0.77 -16.71
CA LEU A 126 -6.74 -0.13 -17.24
C LEU A 126 -5.35 0.52 -17.24
N VAL A 127 -5.28 1.80 -17.59
CA VAL A 127 -4.02 2.57 -17.56
C VAL A 127 -3.47 2.67 -16.14
N LEU A 128 -4.31 3.02 -15.17
CA LEU A 128 -3.92 3.10 -13.76
C LEU A 128 -3.54 1.72 -13.19
N LEU A 129 -4.27 0.68 -13.58
CA LEU A 129 -3.97 -0.70 -13.20
C LEU A 129 -2.56 -1.11 -13.64
N MET A 130 -2.19 -0.80 -14.88
CA MET A 130 -0.83 -1.06 -15.38
C MET A 130 0.24 -0.34 -14.55
N GLY A 131 -0.02 0.89 -14.11
CA GLY A 131 0.86 1.63 -13.21
C GLY A 131 1.08 0.91 -11.86
N PHE A 132 0.02 0.39 -11.24
CA PHE A 132 0.13 -0.38 -10.00
C PHE A 132 0.85 -1.73 -10.21
N VAL A 133 0.57 -2.45 -11.30
CA VAL A 133 1.27 -3.70 -11.64
C VAL A 133 2.77 -3.45 -11.84
N ASN A 134 3.13 -2.38 -12.55
CA ASN A 134 4.52 -1.97 -12.72
C ASN A 134 5.16 -1.60 -11.39
N ALA A 135 4.43 -0.98 -10.45
CA ALA A 135 4.98 -0.70 -9.12
C ALA A 135 5.22 -1.94 -8.27
N VAL A 136 4.35 -2.95 -8.34
CA VAL A 136 4.61 -4.25 -7.69
C VAL A 136 5.87 -4.87 -8.27
N ARG A 137 5.98 -4.97 -9.60
CA ARG A 137 7.17 -5.53 -10.27
C ARG A 137 8.44 -4.76 -9.92
N GLY A 138 8.38 -3.43 -9.97
CA GLY A 138 9.48 -2.53 -9.63
C GLY A 138 9.95 -2.69 -8.19
N ASN A 139 9.03 -2.74 -7.21
CA ASN A 139 9.42 -2.93 -5.81
C ASN A 139 10.03 -4.30 -5.54
N PHE A 140 9.50 -5.37 -6.12
CA PHE A 140 10.11 -6.70 -5.96
C PHE A 140 11.49 -6.79 -6.63
N ALA A 141 11.64 -6.22 -7.82
CA ALA A 141 12.93 -6.14 -8.50
C ALA A 141 13.95 -5.30 -7.73
N TYR A 142 13.52 -4.17 -7.15
CA TYR A 142 14.36 -3.30 -6.33
C TYR A 142 14.99 -4.07 -5.16
N HIS A 143 14.19 -4.81 -4.39
CA HIS A 143 14.70 -5.63 -3.27
C HIS A 143 15.62 -6.78 -3.72
N ARG A 144 15.50 -7.25 -4.98
CA ARG A 144 16.42 -8.25 -5.53
C ARG A 144 17.79 -7.66 -5.88
N PHE A 145 17.82 -6.39 -6.30
CA PHE A 145 19.06 -5.74 -6.74
C PHE A 145 19.81 -5.01 -5.64
N VAL A 146 19.16 -4.63 -4.54
CA VAL A 146 19.83 -3.97 -3.40
C VAL A 146 20.64 -5.01 -2.63
N PRO A 147 21.98 -4.94 -2.62
CA PRO A 147 22.82 -5.78 -1.78
C PRO A 147 22.55 -5.49 -0.30
N GLU A 148 22.65 -6.50 0.55
CA GLU A 148 22.54 -6.33 2.00
C GLU A 148 23.57 -5.28 2.48
N GLY A 149 23.11 -4.21 3.13
CA GLY A 149 23.95 -3.12 3.64
C GLY A 149 24.18 -1.94 2.70
N PHE A 150 23.73 -1.99 1.44
CA PHE A 150 23.81 -0.86 0.53
C PHE A 150 22.58 0.05 0.67
N VAL A 151 22.80 1.31 1.04
CA VAL A 151 21.76 2.35 1.00
C VAL A 151 21.94 3.14 -0.30
N PRO A 152 21.19 2.83 -1.37
CA PRO A 152 21.30 3.57 -2.62
C PRO A 152 20.97 5.05 -2.38
N GLU A 153 21.75 5.92 -3.00
CA GLU A 153 21.48 7.36 -3.01
C GLU A 153 20.13 7.60 -3.72
N GLU A 154 19.11 7.96 -2.95
CA GLU A 154 17.79 8.26 -3.49
C GLU A 154 17.85 9.55 -4.31
N LYS A 155 17.78 9.43 -5.64
CA LYS A 155 17.58 10.60 -6.49
C LYS A 155 16.26 11.30 -6.11
N PRO A 156 16.25 12.63 -5.94
CA PRO A 156 15.01 13.36 -5.71
C PRO A 156 14.13 13.23 -6.96
N ILE A 157 12.92 12.68 -6.79
CA ILE A 157 11.92 12.70 -7.85
C ILE A 157 11.45 14.14 -7.99
N MET A 158 11.84 14.79 -9.08
CA MET A 158 11.28 16.09 -9.46
C MET A 158 10.00 15.85 -10.25
N VAL A 159 8.86 15.89 -9.56
CA VAL A 159 7.55 16.00 -10.23
C VAL A 159 7.28 17.49 -10.39
N LEU A 160 7.21 17.99 -11.63
CA LEU A 160 6.97 19.41 -11.94
C LEU A 160 7.99 20.39 -11.32
N GLY A 161 9.24 19.96 -11.12
CA GLY A 161 10.30 20.81 -10.55
C GLY A 161 10.23 21.01 -9.03
N VAL A 162 9.29 20.37 -8.32
CA VAL A 162 9.15 20.48 -6.87
C VAL A 162 9.76 19.26 -6.17
N ASN A 163 10.60 19.50 -5.16
CA ASN A 163 11.16 18.44 -4.32
C ASN A 163 10.11 17.93 -3.33
N LEU A 164 9.46 16.81 -3.67
CA LEU A 164 8.28 16.29 -2.98
C LEU A 164 8.58 15.66 -1.61
N ARG A 165 9.84 15.57 -1.18
CA ARG A 165 10.26 14.79 0.01
C ARG A 165 9.79 15.38 1.35
N ARG A 166 9.81 16.71 1.49
CA ARG A 166 9.41 17.42 2.72
C ARG A 166 7.94 17.85 2.77
N PRO A 167 7.32 18.36 1.68
CA PRO A 167 5.94 18.82 1.76
C PRO A 167 4.96 17.67 1.92
N PHE A 168 5.20 16.50 1.32
CA PHE A 168 4.21 15.42 1.27
C PHE A 168 3.84 14.85 2.66
N ALA A 169 4.81 14.75 3.58
CA ALA A 169 4.53 14.31 4.95
C ALA A 169 3.63 15.29 5.69
N ILE A 170 3.91 16.58 5.51
CA ILE A 170 3.16 17.68 6.14
C ILE A 170 1.76 17.74 5.54
N TRP A 171 1.62 17.61 4.22
CA TRP A 171 0.32 17.60 3.54
C TRP A 171 -0.53 16.39 3.90
N VAL A 172 0.03 15.18 3.95
CA VAL A 172 -0.72 13.97 4.37
C VAL A 172 -1.16 14.09 5.82
N THR A 173 -0.29 14.57 6.71
CA THR A 173 -0.64 14.76 8.13
C THR A 173 -1.70 15.85 8.30
N ALA A 174 -1.55 16.98 7.61
CA ALA A 174 -2.52 18.07 7.63
C ALA A 174 -3.87 17.64 7.04
N PHE A 175 -3.87 16.88 5.95
CA PHE A 175 -5.08 16.36 5.32
C PHE A 175 -5.77 15.32 6.18
N LEU A 176 -5.03 14.41 6.81
CA LEU A 176 -5.57 13.46 7.80
C LEU A 176 -6.17 14.20 8.99
N CYS A 177 -5.46 15.18 9.55
CA CYS A 177 -5.98 16.02 10.63
C CYS A 177 -7.24 16.77 10.21
N LEU A 178 -7.28 17.34 9.00
CA LEU A 178 -8.42 18.06 8.48
C LEU A 178 -9.61 17.14 8.19
N ALA A 179 -9.39 15.94 7.64
CA ALA A 179 -10.43 14.96 7.38
C ALA A 179 -11.04 14.42 8.68
N VAL A 180 -10.20 14.17 9.70
CA VAL A 180 -10.64 13.80 11.05
C VAL A 180 -11.40 14.95 11.69
N LEU A 181 -10.87 16.17 11.66
CA LEU A 181 -11.51 17.36 12.21
C LEU A 181 -12.86 17.63 11.53
N TYR A 182 -12.92 17.58 10.20
CA TYR A 182 -14.13 17.75 9.42
C TYR A 182 -15.19 16.71 9.78
N LYS A 183 -14.80 15.43 9.93
CA LYS A 183 -15.69 14.35 10.38
C LYS A 183 -16.14 14.49 11.83
N VAL A 184 -15.28 15.00 12.73
CA VAL A 184 -15.64 15.28 14.12
C VAL A 184 -16.63 16.45 14.21
N VAL A 185 -16.42 17.48 13.40
CA VAL A 185 -17.29 18.67 13.34
C VAL A 185 -18.63 18.37 12.67
N MET A 186 -18.64 17.59 11.58
CA MET A 186 -19.87 17.26 10.83
C MET A 186 -20.60 16.01 11.37
N GLY A 187 -19.88 15.10 12.04
CA GLY A 187 -20.43 13.90 12.69
C GLY A 187 -21.18 14.18 13.99
N TRP A 188 -21.19 15.44 14.44
CA TRP A 188 -22.04 15.92 15.53
C TRP A 188 -23.53 16.03 15.13
N VAL A 189 -23.86 15.86 13.84
CA VAL A 189 -25.25 15.80 13.35
C VAL A 189 -25.55 14.40 12.79
N GLY A 190 -25.94 13.47 13.67
CA GLY A 190 -26.74 12.28 13.30
C GLY A 190 -26.04 10.91 13.29
N ALA A 191 -26.26 10.16 14.38
CA ALA A 191 -26.37 8.69 14.53
C ALA A 191 -25.33 7.70 13.96
N ASN A 192 -24.39 8.08 13.09
CA ASN A 192 -23.38 7.15 12.51
C ASN A 192 -22.02 7.15 13.22
N LEU A 193 -21.95 7.71 14.43
CA LEU A 193 -20.71 7.93 15.19
C LEU A 193 -19.97 6.62 15.52
N TYR A 194 -20.69 5.54 15.82
CA TYR A 194 -20.09 4.25 16.21
C TYR A 194 -19.43 3.51 15.03
N PHE A 195 -20.08 3.46 13.87
CA PHE A 195 -19.53 2.80 12.68
C PHE A 195 -18.29 3.53 12.15
N PHE A 196 -18.26 4.87 12.30
CA PHE A 196 -17.17 5.70 11.80
C PHE A 196 -16.00 5.80 12.78
N ALA A 197 -16.26 5.93 14.09
CA ALA A 197 -15.21 5.83 15.13
C ALA A 197 -14.53 4.45 15.07
N PHE A 198 -15.29 3.40 14.76
CA PHE A 198 -14.77 2.06 14.57
C PHE A 198 -13.90 1.93 13.30
N ARG A 199 -14.34 2.43 12.13
CA ARG A 199 -13.52 2.44 10.91
C ARG A 199 -12.25 3.28 11.07
N ALA A 200 -12.34 4.43 11.73
CA ALA A 200 -11.18 5.26 12.05
C ALA A 200 -10.23 4.56 13.03
N ALA A 201 -10.74 3.92 14.08
CA ALA A 201 -9.93 3.13 15.00
C ALA A 201 -9.27 1.92 14.31
N ALA A 202 -9.98 1.23 13.41
CA ALA A 202 -9.42 0.15 12.60
C ALA A 202 -8.33 0.66 11.65
N LEU A 203 -8.52 1.81 11.00
CA LEU A 203 -7.51 2.43 10.14
C LEU A 203 -6.29 2.91 10.94
N ILE A 204 -6.49 3.49 12.12
CA ILE A 204 -5.42 3.87 13.05
C ILE A 204 -4.67 2.62 13.53
N LEU A 205 -5.38 1.55 13.89
CA LEU A 205 -4.76 0.27 14.26
C LEU A 205 -3.98 -0.32 13.08
N VAL A 206 -4.55 -0.35 11.87
CA VAL A 206 -3.86 -0.85 10.68
C VAL A 206 -2.62 0.01 10.41
N ALA A 207 -2.72 1.34 10.46
CA ALA A 207 -1.59 2.24 10.26
C ALA A 207 -0.52 2.09 11.35
N MET A 208 -0.90 1.93 12.62
CA MET A 208 0.01 1.67 13.74
C MET A 208 0.68 0.29 13.60
N THR A 209 -0.08 -0.74 13.22
CA THR A 209 0.43 -2.10 13.01
C THR A 209 1.39 -2.10 11.82
N PHE A 210 1.05 -1.40 10.74
CA PHE A 210 1.93 -1.19 9.60
C PHE A 210 3.21 -0.48 10.06
N HIS A 211 3.10 0.67 10.72
CA HIS A 211 4.24 1.45 11.21
C HIS A 211 5.18 0.61 12.11
N ALA A 212 4.62 -0.19 13.01
CA ALA A 212 5.38 -1.04 13.92
C ALA A 212 6.00 -2.27 13.24
N ILE A 213 5.31 -2.89 12.27
CA ILE A 213 5.87 -3.95 11.42
C ILE A 213 7.09 -3.43 10.64
N PHE A 214 7.06 -2.18 10.18
CA PHE A 214 8.17 -1.57 9.43
C PHE A 214 9.34 -1.09 10.30
N GLN A 215 9.14 -0.87 11.60
CA GLN A 215 10.18 -0.37 12.50
C GLN A 215 11.02 -1.49 13.13
N LYS A 216 10.41 -2.59 13.61
CA LYS A 216 11.16 -3.70 14.25
C LYS A 216 10.52 -5.08 14.00
N PRO A 217 11.22 -6.04 13.35
CA PRO A 217 10.64 -7.33 12.96
C PRO A 217 10.24 -8.23 14.15
N ALA A 218 10.85 -8.04 15.32
CA ALA A 218 10.50 -8.79 16.53
C ALA A 218 9.11 -8.42 17.09
N TRP A 219 8.69 -7.16 16.96
CA TRP A 219 7.41 -6.66 17.50
C TRP A 219 6.23 -6.87 16.56
N GLY A 220 6.49 -7.05 15.25
CA GLY A 220 5.45 -7.29 14.26
C GLY A 220 4.59 -8.52 14.55
N ARG A 221 5.16 -9.58 15.14
CA ARG A 221 4.42 -10.81 15.50
C ARG A 221 3.48 -10.59 16.69
N VAL A 222 3.92 -9.85 17.70
CA VAL A 222 3.10 -9.52 18.88
C VAL A 222 1.94 -8.62 18.47
N LEU A 223 2.22 -7.60 17.65
CA LEU A 223 1.19 -6.68 17.19
C LEU A 223 0.21 -7.30 16.19
N ALA A 224 0.66 -8.24 15.34
CA ALA A 224 -0.23 -9.02 14.48
C ALA A 224 -1.17 -9.94 15.29
N ALA A 225 -0.67 -10.51 16.39
CA ALA A 225 -1.50 -11.32 17.30
C ALA A 225 -2.53 -10.46 18.05
N VAL A 226 -2.13 -9.29 18.55
CA VAL A 226 -3.02 -8.30 19.17
C VAL A 226 -4.08 -7.82 18.17
N PHE A 227 -3.68 -7.51 16.93
CA PHE A 227 -4.59 -7.13 15.87
C PHE A 227 -5.62 -8.24 15.56
N SER A 228 -5.16 -9.50 15.45
CA SER A 228 -6.05 -10.64 15.22
C SER A 228 -7.05 -10.85 16.37
N LEU A 229 -6.62 -10.65 17.61
CA LEU A 229 -7.50 -10.70 18.79
C LEU A 229 -8.53 -9.56 18.78
N CYS A 230 -8.13 -8.34 18.42
CA CYS A 230 -9.05 -7.21 18.29
C CYS A 230 -10.09 -7.44 17.18
N VAL A 231 -9.68 -7.99 16.04
CA VAL A 231 -10.60 -8.35 14.93
C VAL A 231 -11.54 -9.47 15.35
N ALA A 232 -11.06 -10.51 16.05
CA ALA A 232 -11.89 -11.60 16.55
C ALA A 232 -12.92 -11.12 17.58
N ALA A 233 -12.51 -10.28 18.54
CA ALA A 233 -13.40 -9.68 19.53
C ALA A 233 -14.47 -8.80 18.86
N PHE A 234 -14.10 -8.06 17.81
CA PHE A 234 -15.05 -7.28 17.03
C PHE A 234 -16.09 -8.16 16.31
N LEU A 235 -15.67 -9.25 15.66
CA LEU A 235 -16.60 -10.18 15.01
C LEU A 235 -17.61 -10.78 16.01
N VAL A 236 -17.18 -11.05 17.24
CA VAL A 236 -18.05 -11.50 18.33
C VAL A 236 -19.06 -10.40 18.73
N ILE A 237 -18.63 -9.14 18.85
CA ILE A 237 -19.52 -8.02 19.19
C ILE A 237 -20.53 -7.75 18.07
N VAL A 238 -20.12 -7.81 16.81
CA VAL A 238 -21.02 -7.66 15.65
C VAL A 238 -22.04 -8.79 15.61
N ALA A 239 -21.60 -10.05 15.82
CA ALA A 239 -22.49 -11.20 15.87
C ALA A 239 -23.47 -11.16 17.06
N ALA A 240 -23.06 -10.57 18.19
CA ALA A 240 -23.91 -10.41 19.37
C ALA A 240 -24.91 -9.25 19.25
N THR A 241 -24.62 -8.25 18.41
CA THR A 241 -25.46 -7.05 18.25
C THR A 241 -26.38 -7.12 17.03
N SER A 242 -26.11 -7.99 16.06
CA SER A 242 -27.01 -8.27 14.94
C SER A 242 -28.19 -9.18 15.36
N ARG A 243 -29.33 -8.58 15.71
CA ARG A 243 -30.60 -9.34 15.76
C ARG A 243 -30.98 -9.83 14.34
N PRO A 244 -31.46 -11.08 14.13
CA PRO A 244 -31.87 -11.55 12.81
C PRO A 244 -33.28 -11.03 12.44
N PRO A 245 -33.72 -11.05 11.16
CA PRO A 245 -33.20 -11.87 10.05
C PRO A 245 -32.96 -11.13 8.72
N THR A 246 -31.74 -11.23 8.16
CA THR A 246 -31.42 -11.26 6.70
C THR A 246 -29.91 -11.10 6.44
N ILE A 247 -29.13 -10.66 7.44
CA ILE A 247 -27.66 -10.48 7.36
C ILE A 247 -26.90 -11.81 7.55
N GLY A 248 -27.41 -12.91 7.01
CA GLY A 248 -26.82 -14.24 7.18
C GLY A 248 -25.64 -14.51 6.22
N ALA A 249 -25.70 -13.97 5.00
CA ALA A 249 -24.74 -14.30 3.96
C ALA A 249 -23.45 -13.45 4.03
N GLU A 250 -23.56 -12.15 4.30
CA GLU A 250 -22.38 -11.27 4.23
C GLU A 250 -21.40 -11.51 5.39
N VAL A 251 -21.89 -11.73 6.61
CA VAL A 251 -21.03 -12.03 7.77
C VAL A 251 -20.31 -13.37 7.57
N LEU A 252 -20.98 -14.34 6.95
CA LEU A 252 -20.36 -15.63 6.62
C LEU A 252 -19.27 -15.48 5.55
N VAL A 253 -19.50 -14.64 4.53
CA VAL A 253 -18.52 -14.34 3.47
C VAL A 253 -17.30 -13.62 4.04
N TRP A 254 -17.48 -12.64 4.94
CA TRP A 254 -16.35 -11.98 5.60
C TRP A 254 -15.60 -12.91 6.54
N ALA A 255 -16.29 -13.77 7.31
CA ALA A 255 -15.63 -14.77 8.15
C ALA A 255 -14.85 -15.81 7.33
N MET A 256 -15.39 -16.24 6.19
CA MET A 256 -14.74 -17.19 5.27
C MET A 256 -13.58 -16.58 4.47
N LEU A 257 -13.57 -15.26 4.22
CA LEU A 257 -12.47 -14.59 3.50
C LEU A 257 -11.35 -14.13 4.44
N VAL A 258 -11.70 -13.59 5.60
CA VAL A 258 -10.71 -13.00 6.53
C VAL A 258 -10.05 -14.08 7.39
N GLY A 259 -10.78 -15.13 7.77
CA GLY A 259 -10.26 -16.25 8.56
C GLY A 259 -9.06 -16.95 7.92
N PRO A 260 -9.17 -17.45 6.67
CA PRO A 260 -8.07 -18.12 5.98
C PRO A 260 -6.92 -17.18 5.59
N ALA A 261 -7.20 -15.91 5.27
CA ALA A 261 -6.16 -14.92 4.99
C ALA A 261 -5.33 -14.60 6.24
N ALA A 262 -5.99 -14.48 7.40
CA ALA A 262 -5.32 -14.33 8.69
C ALA A 262 -4.54 -15.61 9.08
N LEU A 263 -5.11 -16.80 8.84
CA LEU A 263 -4.44 -18.08 9.08
C LEU A 263 -3.22 -18.28 8.16
N TYR A 264 -3.32 -17.86 6.89
CA TYR A 264 -2.24 -17.94 5.91
C TYR A 264 -1.12 -16.94 6.23
N ALA A 265 -1.47 -15.71 6.62
CA ALA A 265 -0.51 -14.73 7.13
C ALA A 265 0.18 -15.23 8.43
N TYR A 266 -0.58 -15.86 9.32
CA TYR A 266 -0.06 -16.48 10.54
C TYR A 266 0.87 -17.67 10.23
N ALA A 267 0.50 -18.54 9.28
CA ALA A 267 1.32 -19.66 8.82
C ALA A 267 2.62 -19.21 8.12
N MET A 268 2.55 -18.15 7.31
CA MET A 268 3.74 -17.51 6.70
C MET A 268 4.65 -16.87 7.76
N CYS A 269 4.09 -16.40 8.88
CA CYS A 269 4.85 -15.87 10.02
C CYS A 269 5.41 -16.96 10.97
N LEU A 270 4.80 -18.16 10.99
CA LEU A 270 5.28 -19.33 11.75
C LEU A 270 6.23 -20.22 10.94
N GLY A 271 6.34 -20.00 9.63
CA GLY A 271 7.35 -20.60 8.76
C GLY A 271 8.74 -20.30 9.29
N LYS A 272 9.32 -21.29 9.97
CA LYS A 272 10.67 -21.27 10.54
C LYS A 272 11.67 -20.72 9.50
N PRO A 273 12.70 -19.98 9.94
CA PRO A 273 13.66 -19.38 9.04
C PRO A 273 14.32 -20.47 8.18
N ILE A 274 14.24 -20.31 6.85
CA ILE A 274 15.09 -20.98 5.86
C ILE A 274 16.52 -20.42 6.04
N ARG A 275 17.11 -20.70 7.20
CA ARG A 275 18.47 -20.26 7.57
C ARG A 275 19.33 -21.42 8.08
N LYS A 276 18.80 -22.65 8.09
CA LYS A 276 19.55 -23.85 8.50
C LYS A 276 20.01 -24.77 7.38
N TYR A 277 19.84 -24.41 6.10
CA TYR A 277 20.38 -25.20 4.98
C TYR A 277 21.52 -24.51 4.21
N PHE A 278 21.98 -23.34 4.64
CA PHE A 278 23.10 -22.63 3.99
C PHE A 278 24.25 -22.28 4.93
N GLU A 279 24.23 -22.74 6.19
CA GLU A 279 25.30 -22.47 7.17
C GLU A 279 26.21 -23.68 7.48
N GLU A 280 26.11 -24.80 6.77
CA GLU A 280 27.13 -25.85 6.83
C GLU A 280 27.64 -26.21 5.43
N SER A 281 28.64 -25.45 4.95
CA SER A 281 29.78 -26.08 4.27
C SER A 281 31.03 -25.70 5.07
N PRO A 282 31.54 -26.62 5.91
CA PRO A 282 32.82 -26.45 6.56
C PRO A 282 33.90 -26.31 5.50
N THR A 283 34.80 -25.38 5.77
CA THR A 283 36.11 -25.22 5.16
C THR A 283 36.87 -26.55 5.07
N GLU A 284 37.24 -26.97 3.86
CA GLU A 284 38.49 -27.70 3.64
C GLU A 284 39.17 -27.17 2.37
N SER A 285 40.14 -26.28 2.59
CA SER A 285 41.43 -26.33 1.90
C SER A 285 42.44 -26.58 3.01
N PRO A 286 43.22 -27.67 2.95
CA PRO A 286 44.56 -27.52 2.40
C PRO A 286 45.15 -28.76 1.70
N ALA A 287 45.80 -28.54 0.55
CA ALA A 287 47.16 -28.96 0.17
C ALA A 287 47.35 -28.75 -1.34
#